data_AF-A0A1Y5TLI2-F1
#
_entry.id   AF-A0A1Y5TLI2-F1
#
_cell.length_a   1.000
_cell.length_b   1.000
_cell.length_c   1.000
_cell.angle_alpha   90.00
_cell.angle_beta   90.00
_cell.angle_gamma   90.00
#
_symmetry.space_group_name_H-M   'P 1'
#
loop_
_entity.id
_entity.type
_entity.pdbx_description
1 polymer ?
#
loop_
_entity_poly.entity_id
_entity_poly.type
_entity_poly.pdbx_seq_one_letter_code
_entity_poly.pdbx_strand_id
1 'polypeptide(L)'
;MGEIRDGFFYHPDGESPEQQIQRLLTGEHNPAFDDLFSTTIQEADSEIREAERDRKKLLSQLVALRNKLLSLRANRDEIKQAVQTFDETGEIAPVLVPACEAMAAKEQAALRAADTPTKADEIAKAKAALAAKLPDGWAVDETKADDEFVYVTLKCRRAVVAPERPSREETRTRIIERVREAFETYRLDFSNRIRPLRPVTVRPSPRASP
;
A
#
# COMPACT_ATOMS: atom_id res chain seq x y z
N MET A 1 -7.78 42.59 -14.84
CA MET A 1 -7.64 41.95 -16.16
C MET A 1 -8.19 40.54 -16.04
N GLY A 2 -9.44 40.34 -16.46
CA GLY A 2 -10.07 39.03 -16.53
C GLY A 2 -10.56 38.83 -17.96
N GLU A 3 -9.96 37.89 -18.68
CA GLU A 3 -10.42 37.48 -20.00
C GLU A 3 -11.76 36.73 -19.83
N ILE A 4 -12.83 37.32 -20.34
CA ILE A 4 -14.08 36.61 -20.59
C ILE A 4 -13.89 35.89 -21.92
N ARG A 5 -13.46 34.63 -21.88
CA ARG A 5 -13.37 33.71 -23.04
C ARG A 5 -14.69 32.94 -23.22
N ASP A 6 -15.79 33.67 -23.24
CA ASP A 6 -17.10 33.10 -23.56
C ASP A 6 -17.63 33.92 -24.74
N GLY A 7 -17.25 33.48 -25.93
CA GLY A 7 -17.39 34.26 -27.14
C GLY A 7 -17.96 33.41 -28.26
N PHE A 8 -19.21 33.71 -28.56
CA PHE A 8 -20.04 33.42 -29.76
C PHE A 8 -19.34 33.62 -31.13
N PHE A 9 -18.00 33.79 -31.18
CA PHE A 9 -17.22 34.34 -32.29
C PHE A 9 -15.88 33.63 -32.53
N TYR A 10 -15.75 32.33 -32.24
CA TYR A 10 -14.52 31.60 -32.57
C TYR A 10 -14.71 30.71 -33.81
N HIS A 11 -14.09 31.09 -34.94
CA HIS A 11 -13.89 30.20 -36.10
C HIS A 11 -12.40 30.11 -36.48
N PRO A 12 -11.90 28.93 -36.89
CA PRO A 12 -10.48 28.67 -37.07
C PRO A 12 -9.91 29.04 -38.44
N ASP A 13 -10.68 29.63 -39.36
CA ASP A 13 -10.18 30.03 -40.68
C ASP A 13 -10.43 31.52 -40.97
N GLY A 14 -9.51 32.36 -40.50
CA GLY A 14 -9.06 33.58 -41.19
C GLY A 14 -10.01 34.73 -41.53
N GLU A 15 -11.33 34.67 -41.28
CA GLU A 15 -12.24 35.78 -41.55
C GLU A 15 -12.29 36.75 -40.36
N SER A 16 -11.98 38.02 -40.60
CA SER A 16 -11.98 39.04 -39.55
C SER A 16 -13.42 39.35 -39.09
N PRO A 17 -13.63 39.76 -37.81
CA PRO A 17 -14.97 40.08 -37.29
C PRO A 17 -15.76 41.12 -38.13
N GLU A 18 -15.06 42.02 -38.81
CA GLU A 18 -15.64 43.05 -39.68
C GLU A 18 -16.26 42.45 -40.96
N GLN A 19 -15.68 41.38 -41.51
CA GLN A 19 -16.19 40.68 -42.69
C GLN A 19 -17.46 39.90 -42.38
N GLN A 20 -17.57 39.35 -41.17
CA GLN A 20 -18.79 38.64 -40.71
C GLN A 20 -19.97 39.59 -40.50
N ILE A 21 -19.73 40.79 -39.94
CA ILE A 21 -20.76 41.83 -39.78
C ILE A 21 -21.24 42.33 -41.15
N GLN A 22 -20.34 42.49 -42.12
CA GLN A 22 -20.73 42.83 -43.49
C GLN A 22 -21.61 41.76 -44.14
N ARG A 23 -21.33 40.47 -43.96
CA ARG A 23 -22.14 39.37 -44.54
C ARG A 23 -23.56 39.30 -43.95
N LEU A 24 -23.69 39.54 -42.65
CA LEU A 24 -25.00 39.66 -41.97
C LEU A 24 -25.80 40.85 -42.50
N LEU A 25 -25.15 41.99 -42.77
CA LEU A 25 -25.80 43.18 -43.31
C LEU A 25 -26.17 43.04 -44.80
N THR A 26 -25.48 42.20 -45.57
CA THR A 26 -25.78 41.94 -46.99
C THR A 26 -26.80 40.82 -47.22
N GLY A 27 -27.24 40.12 -46.16
CA GLY A 27 -28.25 39.08 -46.26
C GLY A 27 -27.78 37.80 -46.96
N GLU A 28 -26.47 37.53 -46.98
CA GLU A 28 -25.96 36.24 -47.48
C GLU A 28 -26.25 35.14 -46.45
N HIS A 29 -27.12 34.20 -46.82
CA HIS A 29 -27.47 33.04 -46.01
C HIS A 29 -26.22 32.18 -45.78
N ASN A 30 -25.86 31.93 -44.51
CA ASN A 30 -24.73 31.08 -44.18
C ASN A 30 -25.27 29.72 -43.72
N PRO A 31 -25.33 28.70 -44.60
CA PRO A 31 -25.96 27.42 -44.28
C PRO A 31 -25.31 26.69 -43.11
N ALA A 32 -24.06 27.01 -42.76
CA ALA A 32 -23.39 26.46 -41.59
C ALA A 32 -23.84 27.07 -40.25
N PHE A 33 -24.43 28.28 -40.27
CA PHE A 33 -24.90 29.00 -39.08
C PHE A 33 -26.42 29.09 -38.99
N ASP A 34 -27.12 28.98 -40.12
CA ASP A 34 -28.57 29.10 -40.21
C ASP A 34 -29.31 27.75 -40.14
N ASP A 35 -28.60 26.62 -40.10
CA ASP A 35 -29.21 25.30 -39.95
C ASP A 35 -29.35 24.91 -38.47
N LEU A 36 -30.42 25.39 -37.85
CA LEU A 36 -30.84 25.04 -36.48
C LEU A 36 -31.03 23.53 -36.27
N PHE A 37 -31.24 22.75 -37.34
CA PHE A 37 -31.43 21.31 -37.23
C PHE A 37 -30.10 20.55 -37.24
N SER A 38 -29.06 21.11 -37.86
CA SER A 38 -27.72 20.49 -37.85
C SER A 38 -27.14 20.35 -36.44
N THR A 39 -27.32 21.34 -35.57
CA THR A 39 -26.85 21.31 -34.18
C THR A 39 -27.61 20.27 -33.37
N THR A 40 -28.94 20.22 -33.49
CA THR A 40 -29.76 19.21 -32.80
C THR A 40 -29.46 17.78 -33.28
N ILE A 41 -29.16 17.59 -34.58
CA ILE A 41 -28.68 16.31 -35.11
C ILE A 41 -27.31 15.94 -34.52
N GLN A 42 -26.38 16.89 -34.43
CA GLN A 42 -25.06 16.65 -33.82
C GLN A 42 -25.16 16.33 -32.33
N GLU A 43 -26.04 17.00 -31.59
CA GLU A 43 -26.32 16.71 -30.19
C GLU A 43 -26.87 15.27 -30.05
N ALA A 44 -27.89 14.91 -30.83
CA ALA A 44 -28.45 13.55 -30.84
C ALA A 44 -27.39 12.49 -31.21
N ASP A 45 -26.56 12.74 -32.22
CA ASP A 45 -25.45 11.86 -32.60
C ASP A 45 -24.41 11.73 -31.48
N SER A 46 -24.14 12.81 -30.75
CA SER A 46 -23.22 12.81 -29.61
C SER A 46 -23.77 11.96 -28.45
N GLU A 47 -25.06 12.08 -28.15
CA GLU A 47 -25.76 11.28 -27.14
C GLU A 47 -25.77 9.80 -27.53
N ILE A 48 -26.02 9.48 -28.81
CA ILE A 48 -25.94 8.10 -29.33
C ILE A 48 -24.53 7.55 -29.12
N ARG A 49 -23.49 8.31 -29.47
CA ARG A 49 -22.09 7.87 -29.28
C ARG A 49 -21.74 7.68 -27.80
N GLU A 50 -22.30 8.49 -26.91
CA GLU A 50 -22.14 8.31 -25.47
C GLU A 50 -22.84 7.05 -24.98
N ALA A 51 -24.10 6.85 -25.35
CA ALA A 51 -24.86 5.64 -25.03
C ALA A 51 -24.18 4.36 -25.56
N GLU A 52 -23.59 4.42 -26.76
CA GLU A 52 -22.81 3.30 -27.32
C GLU A 52 -21.52 3.02 -26.54
N ARG A 53 -20.82 4.06 -26.10
CA ARG A 53 -19.63 3.92 -25.22
C ARG A 53 -20.03 3.25 -23.91
N ASP A 54 -21.13 3.68 -23.30
CA ASP A 54 -21.62 3.11 -22.05
C ASP A 54 -22.12 1.68 -22.21
N ARG A 55 -22.81 1.37 -23.31
CA ARG A 55 -23.14 -0.02 -23.67
C ARG A 55 -21.89 -0.89 -23.77
N LYS A 56 -20.83 -0.43 -24.43
CA LYS A 56 -19.56 -1.17 -24.54
C LYS A 56 -18.93 -1.39 -23.16
N LYS A 57 -18.93 -0.39 -22.29
CA LYS A 57 -18.44 -0.51 -20.91
C LYS A 57 -19.24 -1.57 -20.15
N LEU A 58 -20.57 -1.49 -20.17
CA LEU A 58 -21.45 -2.45 -19.49
C LEU A 58 -21.28 -3.88 -20.00
N LEU A 59 -21.11 -4.08 -21.31
CA LEU A 59 -20.82 -5.39 -21.88
C LEU A 59 -19.48 -5.94 -21.39
N SER A 60 -18.45 -5.10 -21.30
CA SER A 60 -17.14 -5.52 -20.76
C SER A 60 -17.23 -5.93 -19.28
N GLN A 61 -17.99 -5.18 -18.48
CA GLN A 61 -18.27 -5.51 -17.08
C GLN A 61 -19.03 -6.84 -16.96
N LEU A 62 -20.02 -7.06 -17.84
CA LEU A 62 -20.80 -8.29 -17.87
C LEU A 62 -19.90 -9.51 -18.18
N VAL A 63 -18.98 -9.39 -19.13
CA VAL A 63 -17.99 -10.44 -19.44
C VAL A 63 -17.08 -10.70 -18.23
N ALA A 64 -16.57 -9.65 -17.58
CA ALA A 64 -15.75 -9.79 -16.38
C ALA A 64 -16.49 -10.50 -15.25
N LEU A 65 -17.76 -10.15 -15.02
CA LEU A 65 -18.62 -10.80 -14.03
C LEU A 65 -18.88 -12.27 -14.38
N ARG A 66 -19.14 -12.59 -15.65
CA ARG A 66 -19.31 -13.98 -16.10
C ARG A 66 -18.06 -14.81 -15.84
N ASN A 67 -16.87 -14.29 -16.17
CA ASN A 67 -15.60 -14.97 -15.93
C ASN A 67 -15.36 -15.19 -14.43
N LYS A 68 -15.66 -14.19 -13.59
CA LYS A 68 -15.59 -14.31 -12.14
C LYS A 68 -16.56 -15.37 -11.60
N LEU A 69 -17.76 -15.47 -12.17
CA LEU A 69 -18.74 -16.47 -11.77
C LEU A 69 -18.27 -17.89 -12.14
N LEU A 70 -17.66 -18.07 -13.32
CA LEU A 70 -17.07 -19.33 -13.74
C LEU A 70 -15.89 -19.72 -12.84
N SER A 71 -14.99 -18.80 -12.51
CA SER A 71 -13.87 -19.09 -11.62
C SER A 71 -14.33 -19.46 -10.20
N LEU A 72 -15.36 -18.78 -9.68
CA LEU A 72 -15.96 -19.12 -8.39
C LEU A 72 -16.65 -20.49 -8.39
N ARG A 73 -17.29 -20.88 -9.49
CA ARG A 73 -17.87 -22.23 -9.64
C ARG A 73 -16.78 -23.30 -9.66
N ALA A 74 -15.72 -23.10 -10.43
CA ALA A 74 -14.58 -24.02 -10.46
C ALA A 74 -13.94 -24.18 -9.08
N ASN A 75 -13.69 -23.06 -8.37
CA ASN A 75 -13.16 -23.09 -7.01
C ASN A 75 -14.11 -23.81 -6.03
N ARG A 76 -15.43 -23.62 -6.17
CA ARG A 76 -16.41 -24.36 -5.34
C ARG A 76 -16.32 -25.86 -5.58
N ASP A 77 -16.18 -26.28 -6.83
CA ASP A 77 -16.10 -27.70 -7.17
C ASP A 77 -14.77 -28.31 -6.68
N GLU A 78 -13.67 -27.56 -6.76
CA GLU A 78 -12.38 -27.92 -6.15
C GLU A 78 -12.49 -28.08 -4.62
N ILE A 79 -13.13 -27.12 -3.94
CA ILE A 79 -13.37 -27.22 -2.48
C ILE A 79 -14.22 -28.45 -2.15
N LYS A 80 -15.27 -28.74 -2.93
CA LYS A 80 -16.10 -29.93 -2.70
C LYS A 80 -15.31 -31.23 -2.84
N GLN A 81 -14.47 -31.32 -3.87
CA GLN A 81 -13.60 -32.48 -4.06
C GLN A 81 -12.61 -32.60 -2.90
N ALA A 82 -11.99 -31.49 -2.48
CA ALA A 82 -11.09 -31.47 -1.34
C ALA A 82 -11.76 -31.93 -0.04
N VAL A 83 -13.00 -31.50 0.22
CA VAL A 83 -13.78 -31.96 1.39
C VAL A 83 -14.05 -33.46 1.30
N GLN A 84 -14.48 -33.95 0.14
CA GLN A 84 -14.72 -35.38 -0.05
C GLN A 84 -13.44 -36.20 0.14
N THR A 85 -12.31 -35.76 -0.43
CA THR A 85 -11.01 -36.41 -0.23
C THR A 85 -10.62 -36.41 1.24
N PHE A 86 -10.85 -35.32 1.96
CA PHE A 86 -10.59 -35.24 3.40
C PHE A 86 -11.46 -36.25 4.17
N ASP A 87 -12.75 -36.36 3.84
CA ASP A 87 -13.65 -37.32 4.50
C ASP A 87 -13.23 -38.78 4.25
N GLU A 88 -12.68 -39.08 3.06
CA GLU A 88 -12.27 -40.43 2.67
C GLU A 88 -10.85 -40.81 3.17
N THR A 89 -9.91 -39.87 3.16
CA THR A 89 -8.48 -40.12 3.40
C THR A 89 -7.93 -39.50 4.69
N GLY A 90 -8.63 -38.50 5.23
CA GLY A 90 -8.14 -37.66 6.33
C GLY A 90 -7.09 -36.61 5.91
N GLU A 91 -6.70 -36.55 4.63
CA GLU A 91 -5.70 -35.59 4.15
C GLU A 91 -6.33 -34.22 3.87
N ILE A 92 -5.76 -33.16 4.46
CA ILE A 92 -6.23 -31.79 4.25
C ILE A 92 -5.60 -31.23 2.97
N ALA A 93 -6.43 -30.99 1.96
CA ALA A 93 -5.99 -30.35 0.73
C ALA A 93 -5.62 -28.87 0.97
N PRO A 94 -4.66 -28.30 0.20
CA PRO A 94 -4.21 -26.92 0.35
C PRO A 94 -5.33 -25.87 0.27
N VAL A 95 -6.37 -26.13 -0.52
CA VAL A 95 -7.52 -25.22 -0.67
C VAL A 95 -8.32 -25.05 0.64
N LEU A 96 -8.25 -26.03 1.55
CA LEU A 96 -8.95 -26.01 2.84
C LEU A 96 -8.11 -25.37 3.96
N VAL A 97 -6.78 -25.31 3.81
CA VAL A 97 -5.85 -24.81 4.83
C VAL A 97 -6.22 -23.42 5.35
N PRO A 98 -6.52 -22.41 4.49
CA PRO A 98 -6.89 -21.08 4.98
C PRO A 98 -8.15 -21.08 5.86
N ALA A 99 -9.11 -21.96 5.57
CA ALA A 99 -10.33 -22.08 6.37
C ALA A 99 -10.03 -22.74 7.72
N CYS A 100 -9.18 -23.77 7.74
CA CYS A 100 -8.71 -24.43 8.97
C CYS A 100 -7.94 -23.46 9.87
N GLU A 101 -7.02 -22.67 9.31
CA GLU A 101 -6.27 -21.65 10.05
C GLU A 101 -7.20 -20.58 10.65
N ALA A 102 -8.19 -20.13 9.87
CA ALA A 102 -9.17 -19.16 10.34
C ALA A 102 -10.02 -19.73 11.50
N MET A 103 -10.35 -21.02 11.49
CA MET A 103 -11.04 -21.67 12.60
C MET A 103 -10.15 -21.80 13.83
N ALA A 104 -8.90 -22.27 13.66
CA ALA A 104 -7.94 -22.38 14.75
C ALA A 104 -7.66 -21.02 15.42
N ALA A 105 -7.55 -19.95 14.63
CA ALA A 105 -7.36 -18.59 15.15
C ALA A 105 -8.56 -18.12 15.99
N LYS A 106 -9.80 -18.45 15.58
CA LYS A 106 -11.01 -18.13 16.37
C LYS A 106 -11.05 -18.91 17.68
N GLU A 107 -10.70 -20.19 17.64
CA GLU A 107 -10.64 -21.03 18.84
C GLU A 107 -9.58 -20.51 19.82
N GLN A 108 -8.37 -20.21 19.34
CA GLN A 108 -7.33 -19.59 20.17
C GLN A 108 -7.76 -18.25 20.75
N ALA A 109 -8.48 -17.43 19.99
CA ALA A 109 -9.02 -16.17 20.50
C ALA A 109 -10.05 -16.40 21.62
N ALA A 110 -10.92 -17.41 21.47
CA ALA A 110 -11.89 -17.78 22.49
C ALA A 110 -11.23 -18.29 23.77
N LEU A 111 -10.19 -19.14 23.64
CA LEU A 111 -9.40 -19.62 24.78
C LEU A 111 -8.73 -18.47 25.52
N ARG A 112 -8.05 -17.56 24.79
CA ARG A 112 -7.43 -16.37 25.39
C ARG A 112 -8.44 -15.49 26.11
N ALA A 113 -9.64 -15.32 25.56
CA ALA A 113 -10.71 -14.56 26.21
C ALA A 113 -11.18 -15.22 27.51
N ALA A 114 -11.27 -16.56 27.53
CA ALA A 114 -11.59 -17.33 28.74
C ALA A 114 -10.49 -17.25 29.81
N ASP A 115 -9.22 -17.19 29.40
CA ASP A 115 -8.06 -17.10 30.33
C ASP A 115 -7.80 -15.69 30.86
N THR A 116 -8.32 -14.67 30.18
CA THR A 116 -8.17 -13.26 30.56
C THR A 116 -8.51 -12.95 32.02
N PRO A 117 -9.64 -13.40 32.61
CA PRO A 117 -9.95 -13.17 34.03
C PRO A 117 -8.91 -13.80 34.97
N THR A 118 -8.48 -15.03 34.72
CA THR A 118 -7.46 -15.71 35.53
C THR A 118 -6.14 -14.95 35.51
N LYS A 119 -5.70 -14.51 34.32
CA LYS A 119 -4.49 -13.70 34.16
C LYS A 119 -4.61 -12.33 34.83
N ALA A 120 -5.78 -11.71 34.81
CA ALA A 120 -6.03 -10.46 35.50
C ALA A 120 -5.91 -10.63 37.02
N ASP A 121 -6.40 -11.73 37.58
CA ASP A 121 -6.30 -12.04 39.00
C ASP A 121 -4.85 -12.34 39.42
N GLU A 122 -4.08 -13.05 38.60
CA GLU A 122 -2.64 -13.30 38.82
C GLU A 122 -1.84 -11.99 38.80
N ILE A 123 -2.12 -11.11 37.83
CA ILE A 123 -1.52 -9.77 37.76
C ILE A 123 -1.87 -8.98 39.02
N ALA A 124 -3.13 -8.99 39.46
CA ALA A 124 -3.57 -8.27 40.64
C ALA A 124 -2.86 -8.79 41.91
N LYS A 125 -2.76 -10.12 42.08
CA LYS A 125 -2.05 -10.75 43.21
C LYS A 125 -0.57 -10.41 43.20
N ALA A 126 0.10 -10.54 42.05
CA ALA A 126 1.51 -10.20 41.90
C ALA A 126 1.77 -8.72 42.20
N LYS A 127 0.92 -7.83 41.67
CA LYS A 127 1.02 -6.38 41.93
C LYS A 127 0.85 -6.05 43.41
N ALA A 128 -0.13 -6.66 44.09
CA ALA A 128 -0.35 -6.46 45.52
C ALA A 128 0.84 -6.97 46.37
N ALA A 129 1.33 -8.17 46.07
CA ALA A 129 2.48 -8.74 46.77
C ALA A 129 3.76 -7.92 46.58
N LEU A 130 3.94 -7.35 45.39
CA LEU A 130 5.11 -6.54 45.07
C LEU A 130 5.02 -5.14 45.67
N ALA A 131 3.85 -4.49 45.62
CA ALA A 131 3.62 -3.19 46.26
C ALA A 131 3.90 -3.21 47.77
N ALA A 132 3.58 -4.32 48.45
CA ALA A 132 3.89 -4.48 49.88
C ALA A 132 5.39 -4.58 50.21
N LYS A 133 6.23 -4.90 49.21
CA LYS A 133 7.69 -5.09 49.37
C LYS A 133 8.51 -3.96 48.77
N LEU A 134 7.88 -3.03 48.05
CA LEU A 134 8.57 -1.95 47.37
C LEU A 134 8.96 -0.83 48.35
N PRO A 135 10.19 -0.32 48.30
CA PRO A 135 10.59 0.86 49.08
C PRO A 135 9.84 2.12 48.64
N ASP A 136 9.76 3.11 49.53
CA ASP A 136 9.19 4.41 49.22
C ASP A 136 9.84 5.05 47.97
N GLY A 137 9.00 5.56 47.07
CA GLY A 137 9.44 6.17 45.80
C GLY A 137 9.51 5.21 44.61
N TRP A 138 9.22 3.92 44.80
CA TRP A 138 9.03 2.94 43.72
C TRP A 138 7.55 2.70 43.46
N ALA A 139 7.16 2.66 42.18
CA ALA A 139 5.80 2.42 41.73
C ALA A 139 5.77 1.37 40.61
N VAL A 140 4.72 0.55 40.61
CA VAL A 140 4.43 -0.39 39.52
C VAL A 140 3.76 0.37 38.38
N ASP A 141 4.32 0.27 37.19
CA ASP A 141 3.90 1.04 36.01
C ASP A 141 3.07 0.20 35.04
N GLU A 142 3.67 -0.88 34.53
CA GLU A 142 3.03 -1.81 33.61
C GLU A 142 3.12 -3.24 34.15
N THR A 143 2.07 -4.02 33.94
CA THR A 143 2.02 -5.43 34.31
C THR A 143 1.42 -6.23 33.18
N LYS A 144 2.11 -7.30 32.77
CA LYS A 144 1.67 -8.23 31.72
C LYS A 144 1.88 -9.65 32.24
N ALA A 145 1.01 -10.57 31.86
CA ALA A 145 1.17 -11.98 32.19
C ALA A 145 1.10 -12.81 30.90
N ASP A 146 2.01 -13.77 30.78
CA ASP A 146 1.89 -14.88 29.83
C ASP A 146 1.46 -16.15 30.59
N ASP A 147 1.66 -17.34 30.01
CA ASP A 147 1.26 -18.61 30.62
C ASP A 147 2.22 -19.08 31.73
N GLU A 148 3.41 -18.49 31.84
CA GLU A 148 4.48 -18.96 32.74
C GLU A 148 4.95 -17.89 33.72
N PHE A 149 4.88 -16.61 33.35
CA PHE A 149 5.42 -15.48 34.08
C PHE A 149 4.50 -14.27 34.11
N VAL A 150 4.54 -13.55 35.23
CA VAL A 150 4.01 -12.19 35.36
C VAL A 150 5.17 -11.20 35.27
N TYR A 151 5.20 -10.43 34.18
CA TYR A 151 6.14 -9.34 33.99
C TYR A 151 5.64 -8.08 34.67
N VAL A 152 6.47 -7.52 35.55
CA VAL A 152 6.14 -6.29 36.29
C VAL A 152 7.21 -5.25 36.01
N THR A 153 6.81 -4.12 35.42
CA THR A 153 7.68 -2.97 35.18
C THR A 153 7.62 -2.02 36.37
N LEU A 154 8.78 -1.69 36.91
CA LEU A 154 8.94 -0.78 38.05
C LEU A 154 9.52 0.56 37.63
N LYS A 155 8.96 1.64 38.16
CA LYS A 155 9.51 3.00 38.07
C LYS A 155 9.92 3.47 39.45
N CYS A 156 11.16 3.92 39.58
CA CYS A 156 11.66 4.61 40.77
C CYS A 156 11.77 6.11 40.46
N ARG A 157 11.24 6.95 41.35
CA ARG A 157 11.53 8.39 41.31
C ARG A 157 13.00 8.60 41.65
N ARG A 158 13.75 9.27 40.78
CA ARG A 158 15.15 9.58 41.03
C ARG A 158 15.25 10.71 42.06
N ALA A 159 16.18 10.58 43.01
CA ALA A 159 16.52 11.65 43.95
C ALA A 159 17.23 12.83 43.25
N VAL A 160 17.94 12.55 42.14
CA VAL A 160 18.65 13.55 41.33
C VAL A 160 18.04 13.59 39.93
N VAL A 161 17.80 14.80 39.41
CA VAL A 161 17.28 15.02 38.06
C VAL A 161 18.24 14.36 37.06
N ALA A 162 17.68 13.55 36.15
CA ALA A 162 18.49 12.92 35.12
C ALA A 162 19.21 14.00 34.30
N PRO A 163 20.50 13.81 33.95
CA PRO A 163 21.15 14.72 33.02
C PRO A 163 20.31 14.79 31.73
N GLU A 164 20.20 16.00 31.19
CA GLU A 164 19.41 16.26 29.99
C GLU A 164 19.82 15.27 28.90
N ARG A 165 18.83 14.59 28.31
CA ARG A 165 19.14 13.63 27.25
C ARG A 165 19.79 14.43 26.11
N PRO A 166 20.93 13.96 25.56
CA PRO A 166 21.51 14.60 24.39
C PRO A 166 20.45 14.67 23.30
N SER A 167 20.46 15.76 22.55
CA SER A 167 19.46 15.95 21.50
C SER A 167 19.53 14.80 20.49
N ARG A 168 18.44 14.58 19.74
CA ARG A 168 18.41 13.54 18.70
C ARG A 168 19.52 13.76 17.68
N GLU A 169 19.90 15.01 17.43
CA GLU A 169 20.99 15.38 16.55
C GLU A 169 22.36 15.04 17.15
N GLU A 170 22.62 15.37 18.41
CA GLU A 170 23.86 15.01 19.10
C GLU A 170 24.07 13.49 19.17
N THR A 171 22.99 12.75 19.44
CA THR A 171 23.02 11.29 19.46
C THR A 171 23.34 10.73 18.07
N ARG A 172 22.74 11.30 17.02
CA ARG A 172 23.00 10.91 15.63
C ARG A 172 24.44 11.21 15.23
N THR A 173 24.97 12.38 15.57
CA THR A 173 26.36 12.76 15.29
C THR A 173 27.34 11.80 15.97
N ARG A 174 27.14 11.48 17.25
CA ARG A 174 27.96 10.50 17.97
C ARG A 174 27.94 9.11 17.36
N ILE A 175 26.77 8.64 16.88
CA ILE A 175 26.66 7.35 16.20
C ILE A 175 27.41 7.38 14.87
N ILE A 176 27.24 8.46 14.08
CA ILE A 176 27.92 8.63 12.79
C ILE A 176 29.45 8.64 12.99
N GLU A 177 29.96 9.36 13.98
CA GLU A 177 31.39 9.41 14.29
C GLU A 177 31.93 8.03 14.68
N ARG A 178 31.24 7.30 15.57
CA ARG A 178 31.64 5.93 15.94
C ARG A 178 31.63 4.96 14.76
N VAL A 179 30.62 5.05 13.90
CA VAL A 179 30.57 4.22 12.68
C VAL A 179 31.71 4.60 11.75
N ARG A 180 32.00 5.89 11.58
CA ARG A 180 33.11 6.35 10.76
C ARG A 180 34.46 5.86 11.27
N GLU A 181 34.73 5.96 12.57
CA GLU A 181 35.94 5.42 13.19
C GLU A 181 36.07 3.91 12.97
N ALA A 182 34.99 3.15 13.16
CA ALA A 182 34.99 1.71 12.90
C ALA A 182 35.30 1.38 11.43
N PHE A 183 34.74 2.14 10.49
CA PHE A 183 34.99 1.96 9.05
C PHE A 183 36.39 2.41 8.61
N GLU A 184 36.95 3.47 9.19
CA GLU A 184 38.35 3.90 8.97
C GLU A 184 39.30 2.78 9.41
N THR A 185 39.05 2.18 10.57
CA THR A 185 39.82 1.02 11.07
C THR A 185 39.69 -0.17 10.13
N TYR A 186 38.47 -0.49 9.68
CA TYR A 186 38.21 -1.58 8.75
C TYR A 186 38.86 -1.37 7.37
N ARG A 187 38.92 -0.11 6.91
CA ARG A 187 39.57 0.27 5.64
C ARG A 187 41.07 0.07 5.70
N LEU A 188 41.71 0.42 6.82
CA LEU A 188 43.15 0.21 7.04
C LEU A 188 43.51 -1.29 6.99
N ASP A 189 42.69 -2.14 7.58
CA ASP A 189 42.88 -3.60 7.56
C ASP A 189 42.76 -4.19 6.14
N PHE A 190 41.89 -3.63 5.30
CA PHE A 190 41.71 -4.08 3.92
C PHE A 190 42.74 -3.53 2.94
N SER A 191 43.29 -2.32 3.16
CA SER A 191 44.33 -1.77 2.29
C SER A 191 45.58 -2.65 2.21
N ASN A 192 45.88 -3.41 3.27
CA ASN A 192 47.01 -4.35 3.30
C ASN A 192 46.72 -5.68 2.57
N ARG A 193 45.47 -5.94 2.17
CA ARG A 193 45.03 -7.21 1.53
C ARG A 193 44.71 -7.09 0.04
N ILE A 194 44.69 -5.88 -0.52
CA ILE A 194 44.44 -5.68 -1.96
C ILE A 194 45.71 -6.03 -2.75
N ARG A 195 45.77 -7.24 -3.32
CA ARG A 195 46.70 -7.54 -4.41
C ARG A 195 46.13 -6.96 -5.70
N PRO A 196 46.87 -6.14 -6.47
CA PRO A 196 46.41 -5.72 -7.79
C PRO A 196 46.22 -6.96 -8.67
N LEU A 197 45.04 -7.10 -9.28
CA LEU A 197 44.77 -8.13 -10.27
C LEU A 197 45.77 -7.94 -11.43
N ARG A 198 46.58 -8.97 -11.72
CA ARG A 198 47.49 -8.94 -12.86
C ARG A 198 46.65 -8.86 -14.14
N PRO A 199 46.96 -7.96 -15.09
CA PRO A 199 46.25 -7.92 -16.36
C PRO A 199 46.47 -9.24 -17.09
N VAL A 200 45.38 -9.97 -17.32
CA VAL A 200 45.38 -11.17 -18.16
C VAL A 200 45.48 -10.71 -19.60
N THR A 201 46.61 -10.97 -20.25
CA THR A 201 46.78 -10.77 -21.69
C THR A 201 45.92 -11.79 -22.43
N VAL A 202 44.76 -11.36 -22.92
CA VAL A 202 43.92 -12.16 -23.82
C VAL A 202 44.65 -12.30 -25.15
N ARG A 203 44.98 -13.55 -25.54
CA ARG A 203 45.53 -13.82 -26.88
C ARG A 203 44.45 -13.55 -27.94
N PRO A 204 44.75 -12.80 -29.01
CA PRO A 204 43.80 -12.63 -30.12
C PRO A 204 43.58 -13.94 -30.86
N SER A 205 42.32 -14.33 -31.08
CA SER A 205 41.96 -15.53 -31.86
C SER A 205 42.21 -15.28 -33.35
N PRO A 206 42.81 -16.23 -34.09
CA PRO A 206 43.03 -16.05 -35.51
C PRO A 206 41.78 -16.47 -36.31
N ARG A 207 41.41 -15.62 -37.28
CA ARG A 207 40.48 -15.84 -38.40
C ARG A 207 38.98 -15.89 -38.12
N ALA A 208 38.36 -14.72 -38.25
CA ALA A 208 37.45 -14.53 -39.37
C ALA A 208 38.01 -13.37 -40.21
N SER A 209 38.23 -13.62 -41.49
CA SER A 209 38.57 -12.61 -42.50
C SER A 209 37.73 -12.92 -43.74
N PRO A 210 37.55 -11.91 -44.59
CA PRO A 210 36.38 -11.04 -44.71
C PRO A 210 35.18 -11.70 -45.41
#